data_AF-A0A0H2YSZ1-F1
#
_entry.id   AF-A0A0H2YSZ1-F1
#
_cell.length_a   1.000
_cell.length_b   1.000
_cell.length_c   1.000
_cell.angle_alpha   90.00
_cell.angle_beta   90.00
_cell.angle_gamma   90.00
#
_symmetry.space_group_name_H-M   'P 1'
#
loop_
_entity.id
_entity.type
_entity.pdbx_description
1 polymer ?
#
loop_
_entity_poly.entity_id
_entity_poly.type
_entity_poly.pdbx_seq_one_letter_code
_entity_poly.pdbx_strand_id
1 'polypeptide(L)'
;MKAIKENKVYTITESEQNFYKQQGYDIVNDEGEVIERGAGKSISYEEYIKLKDELDPLKDENYTLKQENEKLKEENKKLKAENKELKKS
;
A
#
# COMPACT_ATOMS: atom_id res chain seq x y z
N MET A 1 -7.50 8.02 20.57
CA MET A 1 -6.18 7.80 19.95
C MET A 1 -5.17 7.28 20.97
N LYS A 2 -4.07 6.67 20.49
CA LYS A 2 -3.01 6.11 21.35
C LYS A 2 -1.62 6.46 20.83
N ALA A 3 -0.63 6.48 21.73
CA ALA A 3 0.79 6.53 21.40
C ALA A 3 1.43 5.18 21.69
N ILE A 4 2.13 4.60 20.71
CA ILE A 4 2.72 3.25 20.79
C ILE A 4 4.22 3.30 20.52
N LYS A 5 5.00 2.69 21.40
CA LYS A 5 6.44 2.47 21.21
C LYS A 5 6.84 1.17 21.90
N GLU A 6 7.33 0.21 21.13
CA GLU A 6 7.67 -1.13 21.62
C GLU A 6 6.46 -1.77 22.35
N ASN A 7 6.59 -2.10 23.63
CA ASN A 7 5.53 -2.66 24.47
C ASN A 7 4.75 -1.59 25.26
N LYS A 8 4.98 -0.30 25.02
CA LYS A 8 4.31 0.80 25.71
C LYS A 8 3.16 1.35 24.87
N VAL A 9 1.99 1.49 25.49
CA VAL A 9 0.78 2.05 24.88
C VAL A 9 0.16 3.05 25.86
N TYR A 10 -0.05 4.28 25.40
CA TYR A 10 -0.71 5.34 26.16
C TYR A 10 -1.94 5.83 25.41
N THR A 11 -3.06 6.00 26.11
CA THR A 11 -4.17 6.80 25.59
C THR A 11 -3.78 8.27 25.72
N ILE A 12 -3.88 9.02 24.62
CA ILE A 12 -3.46 10.43 24.60
C ILE A 12 -4.55 11.29 23.97
N THR A 13 -4.46 12.59 24.20
CA THR A 13 -5.27 13.63 23.56
C THR A 13 -4.54 14.25 22.36
N GLU A 14 -5.24 15.04 21.55
CA GLU A 14 -4.67 15.74 20.39
C GLU A 14 -3.49 16.64 20.77
N SER A 15 -3.59 17.35 21.89
CA SER A 15 -2.53 18.27 22.36
C SER A 15 -1.23 17.56 22.77
N GLU A 16 -1.32 16.27 23.11
CA GLU A 16 -0.18 15.46 23.54
C GLU A 16 0.55 14.77 22.37
N GLN A 17 -0.05 14.74 21.16
CA GLN A 17 0.50 14.03 20.01
C GLN A 17 1.95 14.41 19.70
N ASN A 18 2.23 15.71 19.60
CA ASN A 18 3.57 16.18 19.22
C ASN A 18 4.63 15.81 20.28
N PHE A 19 4.25 15.81 21.57
CA PHE A 19 5.14 15.43 22.67
C PHE A 19 5.55 13.96 22.59
N TYR A 20 4.59 13.06 22.36
CA TYR A 20 4.87 11.63 22.22
C TYR A 20 5.55 11.31 20.88
N LYS A 21 5.19 12.00 19.79
CA LYS A 21 5.86 11.85 18.50
C LYS A 21 7.34 12.18 18.59
N GLN A 22 7.71 13.30 19.21
CA GLN A 22 9.13 13.68 19.39
C GLN A 22 9.93 12.66 20.22
N GLN A 23 9.26 11.91 21.10
CA GLN A 23 9.87 10.81 21.86
C GLN A 23 9.93 9.48 21.09
N GLY A 24 9.48 9.46 19.84
CA GLY A 24 9.53 8.30 18.95
C GLY A 24 8.34 7.34 19.08
N TYR A 25 7.23 7.77 19.68
CA TYR A 25 5.98 7.00 19.65
C TYR A 25 5.25 7.19 18.33
N ASP A 26 4.72 6.11 17.78
CA ASP A 26 3.73 6.19 16.71
C ASP A 26 2.38 6.57 17.28
N ILE A 27 1.70 7.51 16.64
CA ILE A 27 0.35 7.92 17.01
C ILE A 27 -0.63 7.12 16.17
N VAL A 28 -1.54 6.41 16.82
CA VAL A 28 -2.60 5.62 16.17
C VAL A 28 -3.98 6.17 16.49
N ASN A 29 -4.91 6.10 15.53
CA ASN A 29 -6.32 6.40 15.78
C ASN A 29 -6.97 5.29 16.63
N ASP A 30 -8.26 5.44 16.91
CA ASP A 30 -9.00 4.48 17.74
C ASP A 30 -9.25 3.16 17.01
N GLU A 31 -9.19 3.16 15.68
CA GLU A 31 -9.22 2.01 14.79
C GLU A 31 -7.88 1.25 14.72
N GLY A 32 -6.80 1.81 15.30
CA GLY A 32 -5.46 1.21 15.33
C GLY A 32 -4.59 1.52 14.11
N GLU A 33 -5.01 2.43 13.24
CA GLU A 33 -4.25 2.91 12.09
C GLU A 33 -3.23 3.97 12.52
N VAL A 34 -2.01 3.90 11.99
CA VAL A 34 -0.95 4.88 12.28
C VAL A 34 -1.26 6.21 11.58
N ILE A 35 -1.52 7.25 12.36
CA ILE A 35 -1.73 8.63 11.90
C ILE A 35 -0.38 9.33 11.71
N GLU A 36 0.53 9.21 12.68
CA GLU A 36 1.87 9.82 12.62
C GLU A 36 2.93 8.83 13.09
N ARG A 37 4.08 8.82 12.40
CA ARG A 37 5.24 8.03 12.82
C ARG A 37 6.09 8.81 13.81
N GLY A 38 6.55 8.13 14.84
CA GLY A 38 7.46 8.69 15.84
C GLY A 38 8.77 9.19 15.22
N ALA A 39 9.31 10.28 15.78
CA ALA A 39 10.58 10.85 15.39
C ALA A 39 11.76 9.91 15.65
N GLY A 40 12.89 10.14 14.96
CA GLY A 40 14.12 9.36 15.11
C GLY A 40 14.16 8.04 14.32
N LYS A 41 13.07 7.69 13.63
CA LYS A 41 13.05 6.59 12.67
C LYS A 41 13.65 7.05 11.35
N SER A 42 14.72 6.38 10.91
CA SER A 42 15.35 6.61 9.62
C SER A 42 15.69 5.28 8.97
N ILE A 43 15.80 5.29 7.65
CA ILE A 43 16.38 4.21 6.86
C ILE A 43 17.68 4.72 6.25
N SER A 44 18.62 3.83 5.97
CA SER A 44 19.82 4.23 5.23
C SER A 44 19.47 4.62 3.79
N TYR A 45 20.29 5.48 3.18
CA TYR A 45 20.13 5.81 1.76
C TYR A 45 20.25 4.58 0.86
N GLU A 46 21.14 3.65 1.23
CA GLU A 46 21.32 2.37 0.53
C GLU A 46 20.05 1.51 0.56
N GLU A 47 19.39 1.37 1.71
CA GLU A 47 18.11 0.65 1.82
C GLU A 47 17.00 1.34 1.03
N TYR A 48 16.98 2.68 1.03
CA TYR A 48 16.05 3.44 0.20
C TYR A 48 16.25 3.16 -1.29
N ILE A 49 17.50 3.18 -1.76
CA ILE A 49 17.82 2.92 -3.17
C ILE A 49 17.45 1.48 -3.56
N LYS A 50 17.82 0.48 -2.75
CA LYS A 50 17.42 -0.91 -3.00
C LYS A 50 15.91 -1.07 -3.10
N LEU A 51 15.17 -0.50 -2.16
CA LEU A 51 13.71 -0.56 -2.20
C LEU A 51 13.15 0.12 -3.44
N LYS A 52 13.74 1.25 -3.85
CA LYS A 52 13.30 1.99 -5.03
C LYS A 52 13.58 1.22 -6.32
N ASP A 53 14.77 0.65 -6.45
CA ASP A 53 15.21 -0.14 -7.60
C ASP A 53 14.37 -1.43 -7.76
N GLU A 54 13.83 -1.98 -6.67
CA GLU A 54 12.87 -3.08 -6.72
C GLU A 54 11.44 -2.61 -7.03
N LEU A 55 11.01 -1.47 -6.46
CA LEU A 55 9.64 -0.98 -6.56
C LEU A 55 9.28 -0.47 -7.96
N ASP A 56 10.18 0.27 -8.59
CA ASP A 56 9.94 0.90 -9.90
C ASP A 56 9.69 -0.14 -11.02
N PRO A 57 10.52 -1.19 -11.23
CA PRO A 57 10.24 -2.19 -12.26
C PRO A 57 8.98 -3.02 -11.96
N LEU A 58 8.70 -3.31 -10.69
CA LEU A 58 7.47 -4.02 -10.30
C LEU A 58 6.21 -3.22 -10.63
N LYS A 59 6.25 -1.88 -10.48
CA LYS A 59 5.13 -1.01 -10.90
C LYS A 59 4.92 -1.05 -12.41
N ASP A 60 6.01 -1.00 -13.18
CA ASP A 60 5.95 -1.03 -14.65
C ASP A 60 5.44 -2.39 -15.16
N GLU A 61 5.91 -3.49 -14.57
CA GLU A 61 5.41 -4.83 -14.87
C GLU A 61 3.93 -4.96 -14.52
N ASN A 62 3.51 -4.49 -13.34
CA ASN A 62 2.11 -4.53 -12.93
C ASN A 62 1.20 -3.73 -13.88
N TYR A 63 1.66 -2.57 -14.34
CA TYR A 63 0.95 -1.76 -15.32
C TYR A 63 0.80 -2.50 -16.65
N THR A 64 1.89 -3.09 -17.15
CA THR A 64 1.88 -3.87 -18.40
C THR A 64 0.94 -5.07 -18.32
N LEU A 65 1.03 -5.86 -17.23
CA LEU A 65 0.17 -7.01 -17.01
C LEU A 65 -1.31 -6.63 -16.88
N LYS A 66 -1.64 -5.47 -16.30
CA LYS A 66 -3.02 -4.98 -16.27
C LYS A 66 -3.54 -4.66 -17.67
N GLN A 67 -2.75 -4.01 -18.50
CA GLN A 67 -3.15 -3.72 -19.89
C GLN A 67 -3.36 -4.99 -20.70
N GLU A 68 -2.46 -5.96 -20.58
CA GLU A 68 -2.57 -7.24 -21.28
C GLU A 68 -3.81 -8.02 -20.82
N ASN A 69 -4.06 -8.07 -19.51
CA ASN A 69 -5.26 -8.70 -18.97
C ASN A 69 -6.56 -8.08 -19.50
N GLU A 70 -6.64 -6.75 -19.63
CA GLU A 70 -7.82 -6.11 -20.22
C GLU A 70 -8.01 -6.47 -21.70
N LYS A 71 -6.92 -6.48 -22.49
CA LYS A 71 -6.98 -6.94 -23.89
C LYS A 71 -7.45 -8.39 -24.01
N LEU A 72 -6.91 -9.28 -23.19
CA LEU A 72 -7.29 -10.70 -23.17
C LEU A 72 -8.75 -10.90 -22.72
N LYS A 73 -9.26 -10.08 -21.80
CA LYS A 73 -10.69 -10.11 -21.41
C LYS A 73 -11.58 -9.69 -22.57
N GLU A 74 -11.22 -8.64 -23.31
CA GLU A 74 -11.96 -8.21 -24.50
C GLU A 74 -11.98 -9.27 -25.58
N GLU A 75 -10.82 -9.87 -25.88
CA GLU A 75 -10.71 -10.95 -26.86
C GLU A 75 -11.54 -12.17 -26.45
N ASN A 76 -11.44 -12.60 -25.19
CA ASN A 76 -12.28 -13.68 -24.66
C ASN A 76 -13.77 -13.39 -24.79
N LYS A 77 -14.19 -12.13 -24.59
CA LYS A 77 -15.59 -11.73 -24.77
C LYS A 77 -16.03 -11.87 -26.23
N LYS A 78 -15.19 -11.46 -27.18
CA LYS A 78 -15.45 -11.61 -28.63
C LYS A 78 -15.54 -13.08 -29.02
N LEU A 79 -14.57 -13.90 -28.63
CA LEU A 79 -14.55 -15.34 -28.91
C LEU A 79 -15.74 -16.07 -28.28
N LYS A 80 -16.19 -15.68 -27.08
CA LYS A 80 -17.40 -16.23 -26.48
C LYS A 80 -18.66 -15.88 -27.27
N ALA A 81 -18.74 -14.67 -27.82
CA ALA A 81 -19.87 -14.25 -28.65
C ALA A 81 -19.89 -15.03 -29.97
N GLU A 82 -18.74 -15.13 -30.65
CA GLU A 82 -18.60 -15.90 -31.90
C GLU A 82 -18.96 -17.38 -31.72
N ASN A 83 -18.42 -18.02 -30.66
CA ASN A 83 -18.76 -19.40 -30.32
C ASN A 83 -20.25 -19.61 -30.04
N LYS A 84 -20.95 -18.59 -29.52
CA LYS A 84 -22.39 -18.65 -29.27
C LYS A 84 -23.18 -18.61 -30.58
N GLU A 85 -22.75 -17.81 -31.55
CA GLU A 85 -23.39 -17.76 -32.87
C GLU A 85 -23.14 -19.04 -33.69
N LEU A 86 -21.91 -19.57 -33.68
CA LEU A 86 -21.59 -20.83 -34.34
C LEU A 86 -22.37 -22.04 -33.80
N LYS A 87 -22.71 -22.05 -32.50
CA LYS A 87 -23.53 -23.11 -31.89
C LYS A 87 -25.02 -23.04 -32.28
N LYS A 88 -25.46 -21.94 -32.88
CA LYS A 88 -26.86 -21.76 -33.33
C LYS A 88 -27.06 -22.12 -34.81
N SER A 89 -25.99 -22.18 -35.61
CA SER A 89 -26.02 -22.65 -37.01
C SER A 89 -25.89 -24.16 -37.07
#